data_AF-A0A832NSI0-F1
#
_entry.id   AF-A0A832NSI0-F1
#
_cell.length_a   1.000
_cell.length_b   1.000
_cell.length_c   1.000
_cell.angle_alpha   90.00
_cell.angle_beta   90.00
_cell.angle_gamma   90.00
#
_symmetry.space_group_name_H-M   'P 1'
#
loop_
_entity.id
_entity.type
_entity.pdbx_description
1 polymer ?
#
loop_
_entity_poly.entity_id
_entity_poly.type
_entity_poly.pdbx_seq_one_letter_code
_entity_poly.pdbx_strand_id
1 'polypeptide(L)'
;MLKTFAGSNFLKAFNAWYYSFSPAISRFIAREEWARTLTRIMLYPLIIVLHISEKGYSTLHDSSPEVAVIISGFTASALLGLIYLTPPTTLMLRRVEAKNRRFGRSIVESLSLVWILSLILLAVSEFFKAALLCSVGAAVFVSSTIMMVGIGASVWITNRRADEELSIRSKRFKAGG
;
A
#
# COMPACT_ATOMS: atom_id res chain seq x y z
N MET A 1 12.94 -2.48 -23.54
CA MET A 1 13.61 -3.22 -22.45
C MET A 1 14.32 -4.51 -22.90
N LEU A 2 13.77 -5.31 -23.82
CA LEU A 2 14.40 -6.55 -24.32
C LEU A 2 15.76 -6.41 -25.05
N LYS A 3 16.12 -5.20 -25.51
CA LYS A 3 17.33 -4.97 -26.31
C LYS A 3 18.62 -4.83 -25.48
N THR A 4 18.54 -4.79 -24.16
CA THR A 4 19.73 -4.67 -23.28
C THR A 4 20.05 -5.99 -22.62
N PHE A 5 21.34 -6.24 -22.36
CA PHE A 5 21.81 -7.44 -21.67
C PHE A 5 21.14 -7.65 -20.31
N ALA A 6 21.06 -6.57 -19.51
CA ALA A 6 20.36 -6.58 -18.23
C ALA A 6 18.86 -6.87 -18.38
N GLY A 7 18.21 -6.29 -19.41
CA GLY A 7 16.80 -6.52 -19.69
C GLY A 7 16.51 -7.96 -20.10
N SER A 8 17.38 -8.59 -20.89
CA SER A 8 17.23 -9.99 -21.31
C SER A 8 17.36 -10.96 -20.12
N ASN A 9 18.36 -10.78 -19.25
CA ASN A 9 18.55 -11.62 -18.07
C ASN A 9 17.45 -11.42 -17.02
N PHE A 10 17.03 -10.17 -16.79
CA PHE A 10 15.88 -9.89 -15.94
C PHE A 10 14.63 -10.60 -16.47
N LEU A 11 14.35 -10.49 -17.77
CA LEU A 11 13.16 -11.10 -18.35
C LEU A 11 13.18 -12.64 -18.27
N LYS A 12 14.35 -13.26 -18.42
CA LYS A 12 14.52 -14.71 -18.21
C LYS A 12 14.20 -15.12 -16.77
N ALA A 13 14.80 -14.45 -15.79
CA ALA A 13 14.56 -14.74 -14.37
C ALA A 13 13.09 -14.47 -13.98
N PHE A 14 12.54 -13.35 -14.45
CA PHE A 14 11.15 -12.98 -14.24
C PHE A 14 10.20 -13.99 -14.85
N ASN A 15 10.41 -14.43 -16.10
CA ASN A 15 9.58 -15.44 -16.74
C ASN A 15 9.65 -16.78 -16.00
N ALA A 16 10.84 -17.22 -15.61
CA ALA A 16 11.00 -18.47 -14.86
C ALA A 16 10.24 -18.42 -13.53
N TRP A 17 10.34 -17.30 -12.80
CA TRP A 17 9.60 -17.10 -11.56
C TRP A 17 8.08 -17.00 -11.80
N TYR A 18 7.63 -16.15 -12.74
CA TYR A 18 6.22 -15.93 -13.06
C TYR A 18 5.53 -17.22 -13.50
N TYR A 19 6.12 -17.97 -14.44
CA TYR A 19 5.55 -19.21 -14.92
C TYR A 19 5.67 -20.38 -13.93
N SER A 20 6.44 -20.25 -12.84
CA SER A 20 6.49 -21.29 -11.80
C SER A 20 5.17 -21.42 -11.01
N PHE A 21 4.42 -20.33 -10.85
CA PHE A 21 3.17 -20.31 -10.08
C PHE A 21 1.95 -19.89 -10.90
N SER A 22 2.13 -19.10 -11.97
CA SER A 22 1.03 -18.57 -12.79
C SER A 22 0.10 -19.66 -13.36
N PRO A 23 0.59 -20.82 -13.85
CA PRO A 23 -0.29 -21.89 -14.36
C PRO A 23 -1.22 -22.47 -13.29
N ALA A 24 -0.75 -22.62 -12.05
CA ALA A 24 -1.57 -23.13 -10.95
C ALA A 24 -2.65 -22.12 -10.57
N ILE A 25 -2.29 -20.84 -10.45
CA ILE A 25 -3.21 -19.75 -10.11
C ILE A 25 -4.25 -19.54 -11.23
N SER A 26 -3.83 -19.56 -12.50
CA SER A 26 -4.72 -19.38 -13.64
C SER A 26 -5.75 -20.51 -13.78
N ARG A 27 -5.36 -21.78 -13.55
CA ARG A 27 -6.31 -22.90 -13.52
C ARG A 27 -7.29 -22.78 -12.35
N PHE A 28 -6.81 -22.36 -11.17
CA PHE A 28 -7.67 -22.12 -10.01
C PHE A 28 -8.72 -21.03 -10.31
N ILE A 29 -8.29 -19.92 -10.90
CA ILE A 29 -9.17 -18.83 -11.33
C ILE A 29 -10.16 -19.27 -12.41
N ALA A 30 -9.75 -20.13 -13.35
CA ALA A 30 -10.61 -20.62 -14.42
C ALA A 30 -11.68 -21.59 -13.92
N ARG A 31 -11.41 -22.32 -12.83
CA ARG A 31 -12.32 -23.31 -12.23
C ARG A 31 -13.38 -22.67 -11.34
N GLU A 32 -13.02 -21.59 -10.64
CA GLU A 32 -13.85 -20.99 -9.60
C GLU A 32 -14.32 -19.59 -10.01
N GLU A 33 -15.62 -19.42 -10.21
CA GLU A 33 -16.21 -18.16 -10.71
C GLU A 33 -16.06 -17.00 -9.70
N TRP A 34 -16.07 -17.32 -8.40
CA TRP A 34 -15.77 -16.36 -7.34
C TRP A 34 -14.29 -15.93 -7.36
N ALA A 35 -13.34 -16.83 -7.66
CA ALA A 35 -11.92 -16.50 -7.74
C ALA A 35 -11.62 -15.60 -8.94
N ARG A 36 -12.30 -15.83 -10.07
CA ARG A 36 -12.26 -14.94 -11.24
C ARG A 36 -12.78 -13.54 -10.92
N THR A 37 -13.91 -13.47 -10.22
CA THR A 37 -14.51 -12.22 -9.79
C THR A 37 -13.58 -11.48 -8.82
N LEU A 38 -13.01 -12.18 -7.84
CA LEU A 38 -12.08 -11.61 -6.87
C LEU A 38 -10.81 -11.08 -7.55
N THR A 39 -10.24 -11.84 -8.49
CA THR A 39 -9.07 -11.42 -9.27
C THR A 39 -9.37 -10.15 -10.08
N ARG A 40 -10.54 -10.07 -10.70
CA ARG A 40 -10.98 -8.88 -11.45
C ARG A 40 -11.19 -7.67 -10.53
N ILE A 41 -11.81 -7.88 -9.37
CA ILE A 41 -12.01 -6.85 -8.35
C ILE A 41 -10.67 -6.34 -7.82
N MET A 42 -9.66 -7.19 -7.69
CA MET A 42 -8.31 -6.79 -7.26
C MET A 42 -7.58 -6.03 -8.39
N LEU A 43 -7.70 -6.45 -9.65
CA LEU A 43 -7.01 -5.79 -10.77
C LEU A 43 -7.55 -4.38 -11.06
N TYR A 44 -8.85 -4.14 -10.89
CA TYR A 44 -9.48 -2.84 -11.14
C TYR A 44 -8.85 -1.67 -10.38
N PRO A 45 -8.72 -1.71 -9.04
CA PRO A 45 -8.10 -0.65 -8.28
C PRO A 45 -6.62 -0.45 -8.63
N LEU A 46 -5.90 -1.52 -9.01
CA LEU A 46 -4.53 -1.39 -9.49
C LEU A 46 -4.46 -0.56 -10.79
N ILE A 47 -5.37 -0.82 -11.74
CA ILE A 47 -5.47 -0.07 -12.99
C ILE A 47 -5.88 1.39 -12.74
N ILE A 48 -6.80 1.63 -11.81
CA ILE A 48 -7.24 2.98 -11.43
C ILE A 48 -6.09 3.76 -10.82
N VAL A 49 -5.34 3.15 -9.89
CA VAL A 49 -4.16 3.75 -9.28
C VAL A 49 -3.12 4.09 -10.33
N LEU A 50 -2.87 3.18 -11.29
CA LEU A 50 -1.91 3.40 -12.36
C LEU A 50 -2.30 4.61 -13.23
N HIS A 51 -3.58 4.74 -13.60
CA HIS A 51 -4.09 5.90 -14.36
C HIS A 51 -4.01 7.20 -13.57
N ILE A 52 -4.32 7.17 -12.27
CA ILE A 52 -4.23 8.36 -11.41
C ILE A 52 -2.77 8.80 -11.27
N SER A 53 -1.85 7.86 -11.07
CA SER A 53 -0.42 8.13 -10.99
C SER A 53 0.16 8.64 -12.31
N GLU A 54 -0.25 8.08 -13.45
CA GLU A 54 0.16 8.56 -14.77
C GLU A 54 -0.35 9.99 -15.03
N LYS A 55 -1.60 10.28 -14.66
CA LYS A 55 -2.18 11.61 -14.83
C LYS A 55 -1.51 12.64 -13.91
N GLY A 56 -1.21 12.27 -12.67
CA GLY A 56 -0.45 13.10 -11.74
C GLY A 56 0.99 13.33 -12.19
N TYR A 57 1.63 12.32 -12.79
CA TYR A 57 2.93 12.47 -13.42
C TYR A 57 2.87 13.45 -14.59
N SER A 58 1.90 13.32 -15.50
CA SER A 58 1.78 14.19 -16.68
C SER A 58 1.55 15.67 -16.35
N THR A 59 0.88 15.99 -15.24
CA THR A 59 0.60 17.38 -14.86
C THR A 59 1.75 18.05 -14.12
N LEU A 60 2.61 17.26 -13.45
CA LEU A 60 3.75 17.76 -12.66
C LEU A 60 5.10 17.62 -13.38
N HIS A 61 5.15 16.82 -14.45
CA HIS A 61 6.36 16.55 -15.23
C HIS A 61 7.01 17.81 -15.80
N ASP A 62 6.20 18.80 -16.22
CA ASP A 62 6.71 20.04 -16.81
C ASP A 62 7.38 20.98 -15.81
N SER A 63 7.17 20.81 -14.50
CA SER A 63 7.73 21.67 -13.45
C SER A 63 8.91 21.04 -12.70
N SER A 64 8.86 19.74 -12.41
CA SER A 64 9.98 18.99 -11.81
C SER A 64 9.76 17.46 -11.92
N PRO A 65 10.46 16.77 -12.84
CA PRO A 65 10.24 15.34 -13.09
C PRO A 65 10.43 14.46 -11.84
N GLU A 66 11.38 14.82 -10.98
CA GLU A 66 11.73 14.06 -9.77
C GLU A 66 10.62 14.13 -8.71
N VAL A 67 10.06 15.32 -8.48
CA VAL A 67 8.96 15.53 -7.53
C VAL A 67 7.68 14.84 -8.02
N ALA A 68 7.44 14.85 -9.33
CA ALA A 68 6.32 14.15 -9.95
C ALA A 68 6.37 12.63 -9.72
N VAL A 69 7.57 12.01 -9.77
CA VAL A 69 7.75 10.58 -9.47
C VAL A 69 7.47 10.29 -8.00
N ILE A 70 7.96 11.12 -7.07
CA ILE A 70 7.75 10.93 -5.63
C ILE A 70 6.27 11.06 -5.28
N ILE A 71 5.59 12.09 -5.80
CA ILE A 71 4.16 12.30 -5.55
C ILE A 71 3.32 11.18 -6.16
N SER A 72 3.57 10.79 -7.41
CA SER A 72 2.82 9.70 -8.06
C SER A 72 3.05 8.35 -7.38
N GLY A 73 4.27 8.09 -6.90
CA GLY A 73 4.62 6.92 -6.10
C GLY A 73 3.95 6.94 -4.71
N PHE A 74 3.90 8.09 -4.05
CA PHE A 74 3.18 8.27 -2.78
C PHE A 74 1.68 8.03 -2.96
N THR A 75 1.07 8.66 -3.97
CA THR A 75 -0.35 8.47 -4.29
C THR A 75 -0.64 7.00 -4.59
N ALA A 76 0.18 6.34 -5.40
CA ALA A 76 0.01 4.92 -5.68
C ALA A 76 0.07 4.06 -4.42
N SER A 77 1.10 4.29 -3.61
CA SER A 77 1.35 3.54 -2.37
C SER A 77 0.23 3.73 -1.36
N ALA A 78 -0.26 4.97 -1.21
CA ALA A 78 -1.35 5.29 -0.30
C ALA A 78 -2.65 4.62 -0.71
N LEU A 79 -3.01 4.67 -2.00
CA LEU A 79 -4.21 3.97 -2.49
C LEU A 79 -4.07 2.45 -2.36
N LEU A 80 -2.89 1.88 -2.65
CA LEU A 80 -2.65 0.44 -2.48
C LEU A 80 -2.79 0.01 -1.02
N GLY A 81 -2.22 0.76 -0.08
CA GLY A 81 -2.38 0.52 1.36
C GLY A 81 -3.83 0.56 1.80
N LEU A 82 -4.60 1.55 1.30
CA LEU A 82 -6.01 1.73 1.60
C LEU A 82 -6.89 0.58 1.06
N ILE A 83 -6.62 0.13 -0.17
CA ILE A 83 -7.48 -0.84 -0.86
C ILE A 83 -7.15 -2.27 -0.45
N TYR A 84 -5.86 -2.61 -0.34
CA TYR A 84 -5.42 -3.98 -0.10
C TYR A 84 -5.17 -4.31 1.36
N LEU A 85 -4.59 -3.39 2.14
CA LEU A 85 -4.22 -3.68 3.52
C LEU A 85 -5.33 -3.36 4.53
N THR A 86 -6.16 -2.34 4.30
CA THR A 86 -7.19 -1.91 5.27
C THR A 86 -8.26 -2.96 5.55
N PRO A 87 -8.84 -3.69 4.58
CA PRO A 87 -9.85 -4.71 4.86
C PRO A 87 -9.34 -5.87 5.75
N PRO A 88 -8.19 -6.52 5.46
CA PRO A 88 -7.70 -7.61 6.32
C PRO A 88 -7.20 -7.10 7.68
N THR A 89 -6.54 -5.94 7.72
CA THR A 89 -6.02 -5.40 9.00
C THR A 89 -7.14 -4.92 9.91
N THR A 90 -8.23 -4.33 9.39
CA THR A 90 -9.43 -4.02 10.20
C THR A 90 -10.06 -5.28 10.79
N LEU A 91 -10.16 -6.35 10.01
CA LEU A 91 -10.75 -7.62 10.48
C LEU A 91 -9.89 -8.25 11.58
N MET A 92 -8.56 -8.18 11.43
CA MET A 92 -7.61 -8.65 12.43
C MET A 92 -7.66 -7.79 13.72
N LEU A 93 -7.66 -6.46 13.60
CA LEU A 93 -7.76 -5.52 14.74
C LEU A 93 -9.08 -5.63 15.50
N ARG A 94 -10.17 -6.06 14.84
CA ARG A 94 -11.46 -6.34 15.50
C ARG A 94 -11.41 -7.55 16.42
N ARG A 95 -10.64 -8.58 16.08
CA ARG A 95 -10.50 -9.80 16.90
C ARG A 95 -9.55 -9.64 18.07
N VAL A 96 -8.78 -8.56 18.09
CA VAL A 96 -7.68 -8.38 19.02
C VAL A 96 -8.10 -7.41 20.14
N GLU A 97 -7.71 -7.75 21.38
CA GLU A 97 -8.03 -6.98 22.59
C GLU A 97 -7.56 -5.52 22.51
N ALA A 98 -8.26 -4.63 23.22
CA ALA A 98 -7.99 -3.18 23.23
C ALA A 98 -6.53 -2.82 23.59
N LYS A 99 -5.82 -3.67 24.33
CA LYS A 99 -4.39 -3.50 24.67
C LYS A 99 -3.48 -3.54 23.44
N ASN A 100 -3.77 -4.39 22.46
CA ASN A 100 -2.99 -4.48 21.22
C ASN A 100 -3.32 -3.35 20.21
N ARG A 101 -4.43 -2.62 20.41
CA ARG A 101 -4.74 -1.44 19.58
C ARG A 101 -3.74 -0.30 19.85
N ARG A 102 -3.21 -0.19 21.07
CA ARG A 102 -2.09 0.73 21.39
C ARG A 102 -0.80 0.33 20.70
N PHE A 103 -0.56 -0.98 20.57
CA PHE A 103 0.61 -1.51 19.85
C PHE A 103 0.58 -1.12 18.37
N GLY A 104 -0.59 -1.21 17.72
CA GLY A 104 -0.77 -0.72 16.34
C GLY A 104 -0.44 0.77 16.17
N ARG A 105 -0.75 1.61 17.17
CA ARG A 105 -0.40 3.04 17.17
C ARG A 105 1.10 3.29 17.29
N SER A 106 1.79 2.53 18.15
CA SER A 106 3.24 2.61 18.33
C SER A 106 4.03 2.12 17.10
N ILE A 107 3.47 1.15 16.35
CA ILE A 107 4.00 0.73 15.05
C ILE A 107 3.94 1.86 14.03
N VAL A 108 2.82 2.60 13.97
CA VAL A 108 2.67 3.76 13.06
C VAL A 108 3.66 4.87 13.41
N GLU A 109 3.91 5.12 14.70
CA GLU A 109 4.92 6.07 15.17
C GLU A 109 6.35 5.63 14.83
N SER A 110 6.66 4.34 14.88
CA SER A 110 7.97 3.83 14.47
C SER A 110 8.15 3.88 12.94
N LEU A 111 7.08 3.59 12.19
CA LEU A 111 7.07 3.66 10.73
C LEU A 111 7.24 5.08 10.20
N SER A 112 6.77 6.11 10.92
CA SER A 112 6.95 7.50 10.50
C SER A 112 8.42 7.92 10.52
N LEU A 113 9.21 7.41 11.48
CA LEU A 113 10.66 7.63 11.52
C LEU A 113 11.37 6.96 10.35
N VAL A 114 10.97 5.73 10.00
CA VAL A 114 11.49 5.01 8.83
C VAL A 114 11.11 5.74 7.53
N TRP A 115 9.91 6.32 7.47
CA TRP A 115 9.44 7.09 6.33
C TRP A 115 10.28 8.38 6.13
N ILE A 116 10.51 9.15 7.19
CA ILE A 116 11.38 10.34 7.14
C ILE A 116 12.81 9.96 6.73
N LEU A 117 13.35 8.87 7.28
CA LEU A 117 14.68 8.39 6.93
C LEU A 117 14.78 8.01 5.44
N SER A 118 13.73 7.40 4.88
CA SER A 118 13.70 7.04 3.46
C SER A 118 13.66 8.26 2.53
N LEU A 119 13.02 9.35 2.94
CA LEU A 119 13.06 10.62 2.20
C LEU A 119 14.46 11.24 2.21
N ILE A 120 15.15 11.20 3.35
CA ILE A 120 16.55 11.66 3.44
C ILE A 120 17.44 10.81 2.52
N LEU A 121 17.23 9.49 2.52
CA LEU A 121 17.99 8.57 1.68
C LEU A 121 17.76 8.82 0.18
N LEU A 122 16.53 9.14 -0.22
CA LEU A 122 16.19 9.54 -1.58
C LEU A 122 16.88 10.86 -1.96
N ALA A 123 16.84 11.87 -1.09
CA ALA A 123 17.51 13.15 -1.33
C ALA A 123 19.04 12.99 -1.47
N VAL A 124 19.66 12.15 -0.64
CA VAL A 124 21.09 11.82 -0.75
C VAL A 124 21.37 11.06 -2.06
N SER A 125 20.50 10.13 -2.44
CA SER A 125 20.71 9.33 -3.66
C SER A 125 20.72 10.17 -4.94
N GLU A 126 19.94 11.25 -4.98
CA GLU A 126 19.92 12.21 -6.09
C GLU A 126 21.24 12.97 -6.19
N PHE A 127 21.77 13.42 -5.06
CA PHE A 127 23.04 14.14 -5.00
C PHE A 127 24.23 13.30 -5.53
N PHE A 128 24.19 11.99 -5.28
CA PHE A 128 25.24 11.04 -5.70
C PHE A 128 24.96 10.37 -7.05
N LYS A 129 23.81 10.61 -7.69
CA LYS A 129 23.34 9.95 -8.93
C LYS A 129 23.43 8.41 -8.86
N ALA A 130 23.22 7.85 -7.68
CA ALA A 130 23.42 6.42 -7.42
C ALA A 130 22.10 5.64 -7.60
N ALA A 131 21.94 4.98 -8.75
CA ALA A 131 20.71 4.27 -9.11
C ALA A 131 20.30 3.17 -8.11
N LEU A 132 21.26 2.47 -7.50
CA LEU A 132 20.99 1.43 -6.50
C LEU A 132 20.40 2.04 -5.21
N LEU A 133 20.96 3.14 -4.71
CA LEU A 133 20.45 3.81 -3.50
C LEU A 133 19.06 4.39 -3.73
N CYS A 134 18.81 4.95 -4.91
CA CYS A 134 17.49 5.48 -5.28
C CYS A 134 16.43 4.38 -5.31
N SER A 135 16.73 3.24 -5.94
CA SER A 135 15.79 2.10 -6.00
C SER A 135 15.48 1.50 -4.62
N VAL A 136 16.49 1.38 -3.75
CA VAL A 136 16.32 0.87 -2.38
C VAL A 136 15.54 1.88 -1.54
N GLY A 137 15.88 3.17 -1.61
CA GLY A 137 15.17 4.24 -0.91
C GLY A 137 13.70 4.33 -1.32
N ALA A 138 13.42 4.25 -2.62
CA ALA A 138 12.06 4.25 -3.15
C ALA A 138 11.26 3.03 -2.70
N ALA A 139 11.86 1.83 -2.69
CA ALA A 139 11.20 0.62 -2.21
C ALA A 139 10.85 0.71 -0.70
N VAL A 140 11.76 1.23 0.12
CA VAL A 140 11.55 1.43 1.56
C VAL A 140 10.48 2.52 1.80
N PHE A 141 10.49 3.58 1.01
CA PHE A 141 9.49 4.64 1.06
C PHE A 141 8.08 4.12 0.73
N VAL A 142 7.95 3.39 -0.38
CA VAL A 142 6.68 2.79 -0.84
C VAL A 142 6.15 1.79 0.17
N SER A 143 6.99 0.85 0.62
CA SER A 143 6.58 -0.18 1.58
C SER A 143 6.17 0.41 2.93
N SER A 144 6.90 1.40 3.45
CA SER A 144 6.53 2.05 4.71
C SER A 144 5.24 2.88 4.57
N THR A 145 5.02 3.55 3.43
CA THR A 145 3.78 4.30 3.14
C THR A 145 2.56 3.37 3.11
N ILE A 146 2.66 2.24 2.42
CA ILE A 146 1.59 1.22 2.35
C ILE A 146 1.22 0.72 3.75
N MET A 147 2.24 0.40 4.56
CA MET A 147 2.04 -0.12 5.91
C MET A 147 1.42 0.94 6.83
N MET A 148 1.89 2.19 6.74
CA MET A 148 1.40 3.31 7.55
C MET A 148 -0.07 3.63 7.25
N VAL A 149 -0.43 3.72 5.98
CA VAL A 149 -1.82 4.01 5.55
C VAL A 149 -2.75 2.84 5.88
N GLY A 150 -2.31 1.61 5.62
CA GLY A 150 -3.08 0.41 5.91
C GLY A 150 -3.45 0.27 7.39
N ILE A 151 -2.46 0.37 8.28
CA ILE A 151 -2.66 0.23 9.74
C ILE A 151 -3.37 1.47 10.30
N GLY A 152 -2.98 2.68 9.88
CA GLY A 152 -3.57 3.93 10.34
C GLY A 152 -5.06 4.04 10.04
N ALA A 153 -5.48 3.72 8.81
CA ALA A 153 -6.89 3.68 8.42
C ALA A 153 -7.67 2.66 9.26
N SER A 154 -7.09 1.48 9.50
CA SER A 154 -7.74 0.42 10.29
C SER A 154 -7.94 0.78 11.75
N VAL A 155 -6.96 1.45 12.36
CA VAL A 155 -7.08 1.98 13.73
C VAL A 155 -8.15 3.07 13.79
N TRP A 156 -8.17 3.99 12.82
CA TRP A 156 -9.17 5.06 12.76
C TRP A 156 -10.60 4.53 12.63
N ILE A 157 -10.83 3.57 11.71
CA ILE A 157 -12.16 2.95 11.52
C ILE A 157 -12.62 2.22 12.79
N THR A 158 -11.72 1.52 13.47
CA THR A 158 -12.07 0.72 14.66
C THR A 158 -12.37 1.61 15.87
N ASN A 159 -11.61 2.70 16.05
CA ASN A 159 -11.86 3.65 17.13
C ASN A 159 -13.17 4.42 16.92
N ARG A 160 -13.43 4.88 15.69
CA ARG A 160 -14.68 5.59 15.36
C ARG A 160 -15.93 4.76 15.69
N ARG A 161 -15.90 3.46 15.41
CA ARG A 161 -17.00 2.54 15.76
C ARG A 161 -17.16 2.34 17.27
N ALA A 162 -16.06 2.25 18.01
CA ALA A 162 -16.11 2.11 19.47
C ALA A 162 -16.75 3.35 20.13
N ASP A 163 -16.45 4.54 19.62
CA ASP A 163 -17.03 5.80 20.11
C ASP A 163 -18.55 5.88 19.80
N GLU A 164 -18.98 5.39 18.64
CA GLU A 164 -20.40 5.30 18.27
C GLU A 164 -21.16 4.32 19.19
N GLU A 165 -20.61 3.15 19.50
CA GLU A 165 -21.22 2.17 20.41
C GLU A 165 -21.38 2.72 21.84
N LEU A 166 -20.37 3.44 22.35
CA LEU A 166 -20.41 4.08 23.67
C LEU A 166 -21.46 5.18 23.75
N SER A 167 -21.59 6.00 22.70
CA SER A 167 -22.61 7.04 22.58
C SER A 167 -24.03 6.47 22.58
N ILE A 168 -24.26 5.38 21.85
CA ILE A 168 -25.57 4.70 21.81
C ILE A 168 -25.89 4.08 23.18
N ARG A 169 -24.92 3.43 23.84
CA ARG A 169 -25.10 2.82 25.17
C ARG A 169 -25.42 3.87 26.24
N SER A 170 -24.74 5.02 26.19
CA SER A 170 -25.01 6.19 27.04
C SER A 170 -26.44 6.71 26.88
N LYS A 171 -26.91 6.86 25.63
CA LYS A 171 -28.28 7.30 25.33
C LYS A 171 -29.34 6.31 25.81
N ARG A 172 -29.11 4.99 25.66
CA ARG A 172 -30.03 3.96 26.18
C ARG A 172 -30.12 3.96 27.70
N PHE A 173 -29.01 4.20 28.40
CA PHE A 173 -29.01 4.29 29.87
C PHE A 173 -29.81 5.49 30.37
N LYS A 174 -29.74 6.64 29.69
CA LYS A 174 -30.52 7.85 30.04
C LYS A 174 -32.01 7.77 29.69
N ALA A 175 -32.41 6.92 28.75
CA ALA A 175 -33.81 6.79 28.32
C ALA A 175 -34.59 5.72 29.10
N GLY A 176 -33.90 4.87 29.88
CA GLY A 176 -34.50 3.79 30.65
C GLY A 176 -34.58 4.03 32.16
N GLY A 177 -34.24 5.23 32.64
CA GLY A 177 -34.38 5.68 34.03
C GLY A 177 -35.14 6.98 34.09
#